data_AF-A0A950SIP4-F1
#
_entry.id   AF-A0A950SIP4-F1
#
_cell.length_a   1.000
_cell.length_b   1.000
_cell.length_c   1.000
_cell.angle_alpha   90.00
_cell.angle_beta   90.00
_cell.angle_gamma   90.00
#
_symmetry.space_group_name_H-M   'P 1'
#
loop_
_entity.id
_entity.type
_entity.pdbx_description
1 polymer ?
#
loop_
_entity_poly.entity_id
_entity_poly.type
_entity_poly.pdbx_seq_one_letter_code
_entity_poly.pdbx_strand_id
1 'polypeptide(L)'
;MFSDVHGQVGRLTACLEAVARTGADELWCLGDAIDGLSARPPELTVACVRAINNVCTVKLAGNHEAWALQDQSLPDVAVALIECWSVAAQREGILAVHGTLMGHLSDERYVREALRRLPGWLCAHGHTHRAALWISRSDGTIARQRRPSTERLGARCGRWPALAR
;
A
#
# COMPACT_ATOMS: atom_id res chain seq x y z
N MET A 1 -1.96 -7.51 2.61
CA MET A 1 -1.40 -6.33 1.93
C MET A 1 -0.08 -6.72 1.29
N PHE A 2 0.25 -6.20 0.11
CA PHE A 2 1.55 -6.35 -0.55
C PHE A 2 1.95 -5.05 -1.25
N SER A 3 3.21 -4.93 -1.64
CA SER A 3 3.79 -3.70 -2.20
C SER A 3 5.03 -4.04 -3.02
N ASP A 4 5.53 -3.08 -3.80
CA ASP A 4 6.87 -3.12 -4.41
C ASP A 4 7.06 -4.36 -5.30
N VAL A 5 6.05 -4.64 -6.13
CA VAL A 5 6.07 -5.74 -7.10
C VAL A 5 7.11 -5.48 -8.17
N HIS A 6 7.29 -4.21 -8.57
CA HIS A 6 8.26 -3.79 -9.58
C HIS A 6 8.18 -4.66 -10.84
N GLY A 7 6.97 -4.88 -11.36
CA GLY A 7 6.71 -5.66 -12.58
C GLY A 7 7.10 -7.15 -12.53
N GLN A 8 7.40 -7.72 -11.35
CA GLN A 8 7.76 -9.13 -11.19
C GLN A 8 6.51 -10.03 -11.25
N VAL A 9 5.87 -10.14 -12.42
CA VAL A 9 4.58 -10.83 -12.62
C VAL A 9 4.58 -12.27 -12.09
N GLY A 10 5.68 -13.02 -12.25
CA GLY A 10 5.79 -14.38 -11.70
C GLY A 10 5.74 -14.41 -10.17
N ARG A 11 6.39 -13.45 -9.49
CA ARG A 11 6.35 -13.31 -8.03
C ARG A 11 4.98 -12.83 -7.55
N LEU A 12 4.38 -11.89 -8.29
CA LEU A 12 3.02 -11.45 -8.04
C LEU A 12 2.03 -12.62 -8.11
N THR A 13 2.11 -13.42 -9.17
CA THR A 13 1.23 -14.59 -9.36
C THR A 13 1.33 -15.55 -8.18
N ALA A 14 2.56 -15.95 -7.80
CA ALA A 14 2.77 -16.81 -6.65
C ALA A 14 2.27 -16.19 -5.33
N CYS A 15 2.41 -14.87 -5.16
CA CYS A 15 1.88 -14.15 -4.00
C CYS A 15 0.34 -14.17 -3.98
N LEU A 16 -0.31 -13.88 -5.10
CA LEU A 16 -1.77 -13.89 -5.21
C LEU A 16 -2.35 -15.28 -4.97
N GLU A 17 -1.73 -16.33 -5.50
CA GLU A 17 -2.10 -17.72 -5.23
C GLU A 17 -1.96 -18.07 -3.74
N ALA A 18 -0.89 -17.59 -3.09
CA ALA A 18 -0.70 -17.79 -1.65
C ALA A 18 -1.76 -17.07 -0.82
N VAL A 19 -2.10 -15.83 -1.16
CA VAL A 19 -3.13 -15.04 -0.49
C VAL A 19 -4.53 -15.63 -0.71
N ALA A 20 -4.83 -16.16 -1.90
CA ALA A 20 -6.11 -16.81 -2.17
C ALA A 20 -6.40 -17.98 -1.21
N ARG A 21 -5.34 -18.63 -0.70
CA ARG A 21 -5.46 -19.72 0.29
C ARG A 21 -5.66 -19.25 1.73
N THR A 22 -5.51 -17.95 2.03
CA THR A 22 -5.68 -17.44 3.40
C THR A 22 -7.12 -17.07 3.73
N GLY A 23 -8.02 -17.01 2.73
CA GLY A 23 -9.40 -16.56 2.93
C GLY A 23 -9.52 -15.09 3.34
N ALA A 24 -8.58 -14.23 2.90
CA ALA A 24 -8.63 -12.80 3.22
C ALA A 24 -9.84 -12.12 2.54
N ASP A 25 -10.59 -11.32 3.31
CA ASP A 25 -11.77 -10.59 2.80
C ASP A 25 -11.39 -9.45 1.84
N GLU A 26 -10.23 -8.82 2.08
CA GLU A 26 -9.71 -7.74 1.25
C GLU A 26 -8.22 -7.92 0.95
N LEU A 27 -7.83 -7.54 -0.26
CA LEU A 27 -6.44 -7.50 -0.68
C LEU A 27 -6.05 -6.08 -1.10
N TRP A 28 -4.93 -5.61 -0.56
CA TRP A 28 -4.47 -4.23 -0.74
C TRP A 28 -3.08 -4.24 -1.38
N CYS A 29 -2.93 -3.53 -2.49
CA CYS A 29 -1.64 -3.20 -3.13
C CYS A 29 -1.22 -1.80 -2.68
N LEU A 30 -0.03 -1.67 -2.08
CA LEU A 30 0.43 -0.41 -1.49
C LEU A 30 1.25 0.48 -2.44
N GLY A 31 1.45 0.07 -3.70
CA GLY A 31 2.16 0.86 -4.70
C GLY A 31 3.42 0.16 -5.23
N ASP A 32 4.07 0.83 -6.19
CA ASP A 32 5.20 0.32 -6.98
C ASP A 32 4.91 -1.08 -7.55
N ALA A 33 3.75 -1.18 -8.19
CA ALA A 33 3.32 -2.36 -8.94
C ALA A 33 4.19 -2.56 -10.18
N ILE A 34 4.56 -1.46 -10.82
CA ILE A 34 5.36 -1.42 -12.04
C ILE A 34 6.75 -0.86 -11.74
N ASP A 35 7.65 -1.05 -12.69
CA ASP A 35 8.95 -0.38 -12.68
C ASP A 35 9.11 0.34 -14.03
N GLY A 36 8.69 1.60 -14.08
CA GLY A 36 8.71 2.42 -15.30
C GLY A 36 10.12 2.71 -15.84
N LEU A 37 11.17 2.44 -15.06
CA LEU A 37 12.56 2.57 -15.49
C LEU A 37 13.13 1.27 -16.09
N SER A 38 12.39 0.17 -15.97
CA SER A 38 12.82 -1.11 -16.54
C SER A 38 12.39 -1.24 -18.00
N ALA A 39 13.30 -1.72 -18.86
CA ALA A 39 13.04 -1.99 -20.28
C ALA A 39 12.18 -3.26 -20.48
N ARG A 40 11.08 -3.39 -19.74
CA ARG A 40 10.19 -4.55 -19.83
C ARG A 40 9.26 -4.43 -21.04
N PRO A 41 8.88 -5.57 -21.63
CA PRO A 41 7.83 -5.58 -22.65
C PRO A 41 6.53 -4.94 -22.12
N PRO A 42 5.91 -4.01 -22.87
CA PRO A 42 4.70 -3.29 -22.45
C PRO A 42 3.55 -4.20 -21.99
N GLU A 43 3.42 -5.38 -22.60
CA GLU A 43 2.41 -6.38 -22.27
C GLU A 43 2.56 -6.93 -20.83
N LEU A 44 3.79 -7.00 -20.30
CA LEU A 44 4.02 -7.45 -18.93
C LEU A 44 3.60 -6.37 -17.91
N THR A 45 3.80 -5.10 -18.26
CA THR A 45 3.29 -3.97 -17.46
C THR A 45 1.77 -4.01 -17.39
N VAL A 46 1.10 -4.17 -18.54
CA VAL A 46 -0.36 -4.30 -18.60
C VAL A 46 -0.84 -5.53 -17.83
N ALA A 47 -0.16 -6.68 -17.95
CA ALA A 47 -0.51 -7.88 -17.21
C ALA A 47 -0.39 -7.69 -15.70
N CYS A 48 0.68 -7.04 -15.23
CA CYS A 48 0.89 -6.74 -13.80
C CYS A 48 -0.25 -5.86 -13.26
N VAL A 49 -0.52 -4.74 -13.93
CA VAL A 49 -1.53 -3.76 -13.52
C VAL A 49 -2.92 -4.39 -13.53
N ARG A 50 -3.27 -5.18 -14.57
CA ARG A 50 -4.54 -5.89 -14.64
C ARG A 50 -4.69 -6.91 -13.52
N ALA A 51 -3.65 -7.71 -13.25
CA ALA A 51 -3.69 -8.72 -12.20
C ALA A 51 -4.03 -8.08 -10.85
N ILE A 52 -3.35 -6.98 -10.50
CA ILE A 52 -3.60 -6.21 -9.28
C ILE A 52 -4.99 -5.57 -9.31
N ASN A 53 -5.38 -4.94 -10.41
CA ASN A 53 -6.66 -4.25 -10.51
C ASN A 53 -7.86 -5.19 -10.34
N ASN A 54 -7.74 -6.43 -10.80
CA ASN A 54 -8.83 -7.40 -10.77
C ASN A 54 -9.07 -7.99 -9.37
N VAL A 55 -8.04 -8.11 -8.52
CA VAL A 55 -8.15 -8.82 -7.24
C VAL A 55 -8.05 -7.93 -6.01
N CYS A 56 -7.42 -6.75 -6.13
CA CYS A 56 -7.25 -5.87 -4.98
C CYS A 56 -8.50 -5.01 -4.75
N THR A 57 -8.92 -4.90 -3.49
CA THR A 57 -9.95 -3.95 -3.04
C THR A 57 -9.38 -2.53 -2.98
N VAL A 58 -8.14 -2.40 -2.51
CA VAL A 58 -7.42 -1.13 -2.42
C VAL A 58 -6.17 -1.18 -3.29
N LYS A 59 -5.99 -0.17 -4.13
CA LYS A 59 -4.82 -0.02 -5.01
C LYS A 59 -4.25 1.36 -4.80
N LEU A 60 -2.99 1.41 -4.36
CA LEU A 60 -2.27 2.66 -4.24
C LEU A 60 -1.31 2.85 -5.40
N ALA A 61 -1.17 4.09 -5.84
CA ALA A 61 -0.10 4.50 -6.74
C ALA A 61 1.14 4.88 -5.92
N GLY A 62 2.25 4.22 -6.21
CA GLY A 62 3.57 4.55 -5.71
C GLY A 62 4.27 5.59 -6.57
N ASN A 63 5.55 5.82 -6.30
CA ASN A 63 6.34 6.77 -7.10
C ASN A 63 6.66 6.22 -8.49
N HIS A 64 6.78 4.90 -8.67
CA HIS A 64 7.01 4.34 -10.00
C HIS A 64 5.80 4.51 -10.92
N GLU A 65 4.57 4.41 -10.39
CA GLU A 65 3.36 4.75 -11.14
C GLU A 65 3.32 6.24 -11.50
N ALA A 66 3.61 7.12 -10.53
CA ALA A 66 3.60 8.57 -10.74
C ALA A 66 4.62 9.01 -11.80
N TRP A 67 5.86 8.52 -11.72
CA TRP A 67 6.91 8.82 -12.70
C TRP A 67 6.55 8.32 -14.09
N ALA A 68 6.04 7.09 -14.20
CA ALA A 68 5.70 6.51 -15.49
C ALA A 68 4.51 7.21 -16.18
N LEU A 69 3.53 7.69 -15.39
CA LEU A 69 2.45 8.55 -15.90
C LEU A 69 2.99 9.91 -16.37
N GLN A 70 3.90 10.53 -15.60
CA GLN A 70 4.50 11.81 -15.95
C GLN A 70 5.35 11.72 -17.23
N ASP A 71 6.14 10.66 -17.37
CA ASP A 71 7.01 10.42 -18.52
C ASP A 71 6.23 9.88 -19.74
N GLN A 72 4.92 9.62 -19.60
CA GLN A 72 4.06 9.05 -20.64
C GLN A 72 4.62 7.75 -21.23
N SER A 73 5.27 6.95 -20.38
CA SER A 73 5.99 5.73 -20.78
C SER A 73 5.13 4.46 -20.72
N LEU A 74 3.86 4.61 -20.36
CA LEU A 74 2.92 3.50 -20.16
C LEU A 74 1.97 3.31 -21.33
N PRO A 75 1.58 2.06 -21.64
CA PRO A 75 0.46 1.80 -22.54
C PRO A 75 -0.84 2.41 -22.02
N ASP A 76 -1.70 2.90 -22.93
CA ASP A 76 -2.99 3.54 -22.60
C ASP A 76 -3.86 2.71 -21.63
N VAL A 77 -3.87 1.39 -21.81
CA VAL A 77 -4.61 0.48 -20.93
C VAL A 77 -4.06 0.51 -19.50
N ALA A 78 -2.74 0.60 -19.31
CA ALA A 78 -2.14 0.71 -17.99
C ALA A 78 -2.42 2.09 -17.37
N VAL A 79 -2.35 3.16 -18.18
CA VAL A 79 -2.70 4.53 -17.77
C VAL A 79 -4.13 4.57 -17.21
N ALA A 80 -5.12 4.13 -17.99
CA ALA A 80 -6.53 4.16 -17.60
C ALA A 80 -6.81 3.38 -16.28
N LEU A 81 -6.04 2.33 -16.01
CA LEU A 81 -6.16 1.56 -14.77
C LEU A 81 -5.49 2.25 -13.59
N ILE A 82 -4.27 2.77 -13.78
CA ILE A 82 -3.46 3.40 -12.72
C ILE A 82 -4.04 4.77 -12.32
N GLU A 83 -4.62 5.53 -13.24
CA GLU A 83 -5.24 6.83 -12.93
C GLU A 83 -6.39 6.72 -11.90
N CYS A 84 -6.97 5.52 -11.77
CA CYS A 84 -7.98 5.23 -10.76
C CYS A 84 -7.40 4.81 -9.40
N TRP A 85 -6.08 4.67 -9.27
CA TRP A 85 -5.43 4.26 -8.03
C TRP A 85 -5.20 5.47 -7.13
N SER A 86 -5.41 5.29 -5.84
CA SER A 86 -5.31 6.40 -4.87
C SER A 86 -3.88 6.56 -4.36
N VAL A 87 -3.51 7.73 -3.87
CA VAL A 87 -2.18 7.95 -3.26
C VAL A 87 -2.12 7.49 -1.79
N ALA A 88 -3.29 7.35 -1.17
CA ALA A 88 -3.51 6.86 0.18
C ALA A 88 -4.91 6.25 0.28
N ALA A 89 -5.13 5.36 1.24
CA ALA A 89 -6.44 4.82 1.56
C ALA A 89 -6.61 4.65 3.06
N GLN A 90 -7.84 4.81 3.55
CA GLN A 90 -8.19 4.56 4.94
C GLN A 90 -9.49 3.75 5.02
N ARG A 91 -9.46 2.61 5.70
CA ARG A 91 -10.64 1.76 5.95
C ARG A 91 -10.51 1.11 7.33
N GLU A 92 -11.58 1.06 8.10
CA GLU A 92 -11.64 0.37 9.41
C GLU A 92 -10.50 0.75 10.40
N GLY A 93 -10.06 2.02 10.36
CA GLY A 93 -8.96 2.51 11.18
C GLY A 93 -7.56 2.06 10.73
N ILE A 94 -7.44 1.48 9.54
CA ILE A 94 -6.18 1.18 8.88
C ILE A 94 -5.89 2.26 7.84
N LEU A 95 -4.78 2.95 8.00
CA LEU A 95 -4.21 3.86 7.01
C LEU A 95 -3.19 3.11 6.15
N ALA A 96 -3.28 3.28 4.84
CA ALA A 96 -2.32 2.73 3.88
C ALA A 96 -1.81 3.83 2.96
N VAL A 97 -0.50 3.83 2.74
CA VAL A 97 0.24 4.86 2.02
C VAL A 97 1.50 4.22 1.43
N HIS A 98 1.90 4.53 0.19
CA HIS A 98 3.11 3.93 -0.37
C HIS A 98 4.38 4.35 0.40
N GLY A 99 4.48 5.64 0.74
CA GLY A 99 5.57 6.20 1.54
C GLY A 99 6.26 7.40 0.90
N THR A 100 6.15 7.59 -0.41
CA THR A 100 6.82 8.71 -1.10
C THR A 100 5.95 9.98 -1.10
N LEU A 101 4.63 9.83 -1.19
CA LEU A 101 3.69 10.95 -1.39
C LEU A 101 3.31 11.72 -0.10
N MET A 102 3.70 11.21 1.08
CA MET A 102 3.52 11.89 2.38
C MET A 102 4.84 12.14 3.13
N GLY A 103 5.97 12.09 2.43
CA GLY A 103 7.32 12.08 3.03
C GLY A 103 7.73 10.67 3.46
N HIS A 104 9.03 10.37 3.41
CA HIS A 104 9.55 9.01 3.59
C HIS A 104 9.12 8.43 4.95
N LEU A 105 8.14 7.52 4.94
CA LEU A 105 7.62 6.84 6.16
C LEU A 105 8.63 5.86 6.80
N SER A 106 9.88 5.89 6.35
CA SER A 106 11.02 5.40 7.12
C SER A 106 11.33 6.26 8.36
N ASP A 107 10.85 7.52 8.38
CA ASP A 107 10.97 8.44 9.51
C ASP A 107 9.65 8.52 10.29
N GLU A 108 9.75 8.22 11.58
CA GLU A 108 8.64 8.21 12.53
C GLU A 108 7.87 9.55 12.55
N ARG A 109 8.54 10.69 12.35
CA ARG A 109 7.90 12.02 12.40
C ARG A 109 6.77 12.16 11.39
N TYR A 110 6.97 11.67 10.16
CA TYR A 110 5.96 11.72 9.10
C TYR A 110 4.80 10.77 9.38
N VAL A 111 5.09 9.61 9.97
CA VAL A 111 4.07 8.66 10.41
C VAL A 111 3.22 9.26 11.54
N ARG A 112 3.84 9.93 12.52
CA ARG A 112 3.11 10.62 13.61
C ARG A 112 2.21 11.73 13.09
N GLU A 113 2.64 12.46 12.06
CA GLU A 113 1.81 13.48 11.42
C GLU A 113 0.64 12.84 10.64
N ALA A 114 0.92 11.80 9.87
CA ALA A 114 -0.09 11.09 9.08
C ALA A 114 -1.17 10.47 9.98
N LEU A 115 -0.77 9.79 11.06
CA LEU A 115 -1.69 9.18 12.03
C LEU A 115 -2.48 10.22 12.86
N ARG A 116 -1.94 11.43 13.06
CA ARG A 116 -2.67 12.54 13.70
C ARG A 116 -3.73 13.14 12.79
N ARG A 117 -3.46 13.21 11.48
CA ARG A 117 -4.37 13.82 10.49
C ARG A 117 -5.42 12.84 9.97
N LEU A 118 -5.07 11.56 9.87
CA LEU A 118 -5.94 10.49 9.37
C LEU A 118 -6.10 9.47 10.51
N PRO A 119 -7.18 9.54 11.30
CA PRO A 119 -7.32 8.79 12.55
C PRO A 119 -7.40 7.28 12.27
N GLY A 120 -6.25 6.63 12.27
CA GLY A 120 -6.08 5.19 12.18
C GLY A 120 -5.24 4.69 13.36
N TRP A 121 -5.49 3.46 13.79
CA TRP A 121 -4.66 2.81 14.81
C TRP A 121 -3.54 1.97 14.18
N LEU A 122 -3.62 1.70 12.88
CA LEU A 122 -2.62 0.96 12.11
C LEU A 122 -2.26 1.76 10.85
N CYS A 123 -0.96 1.89 10.56
CA CYS A 123 -0.45 2.45 9.31
C CYS A 123 0.48 1.43 8.62
N ALA A 124 0.13 1.06 7.40
CA ALA A 124 0.91 0.18 6.53
C ALA A 124 1.54 0.98 5.39
N HIS A 125 2.78 0.64 5.03
CA HIS A 125 3.48 1.31 3.95
C HIS A 125 4.37 0.41 3.10
N GLY A 126 4.61 0.86 1.87
CA GLY A 126 5.53 0.28 0.87
C GLY A 126 6.89 0.99 0.86
N HIS A 127 7.48 1.07 -0.34
CA HIS A 127 8.64 1.88 -0.75
C HIS A 127 9.99 1.45 -0.15
N THR A 128 10.02 1.06 1.12
CA THR A 128 11.27 0.70 1.81
C THR A 128 11.77 -0.71 1.48
N HIS A 129 10.99 -1.49 0.71
CA HIS A 129 11.21 -2.92 0.44
C HIS A 129 11.33 -3.78 1.71
N ARG A 130 10.87 -3.25 2.86
CA ARG A 130 10.95 -3.90 4.17
C ARG A 130 9.59 -3.87 4.84
N ALA A 131 9.01 -5.03 5.07
CA ALA A 131 7.72 -5.16 5.76
C ALA A 131 7.77 -4.51 7.15
N ALA A 132 6.93 -3.49 7.34
CA ALA A 132 6.73 -2.83 8.61
C ALA A 132 5.29 -2.30 8.73
N LEU A 133 4.81 -2.23 9.96
CA LEU A 133 3.56 -1.59 10.34
C LEU A 133 3.83 -0.60 11.46
N TRP A 134 3.05 0.46 11.51
CA TRP A 134 3.04 1.41 12.61
C TRP A 134 1.72 1.30 13.37
N ILE A 135 1.79 1.16 14.68
CA ILE A 135 0.62 0.98 15.54
C ILE A 135 0.53 2.20 16.45
N SER A 136 -0.57 2.94 16.36
CA SER A 136 -0.94 3.97 17.33
C SER A 136 -1.82 3.36 18.41
N ARG A 137 -1.46 3.61 19.67
CA ARG A 137 -2.18 3.12 20.84
C ARG A 137 -2.99 4.26 21.48
N SER A 138 -3.98 3.88 22.29
CA SER A 138 -4.87 4.82 23.00
C SER A 138 -4.14 5.73 24.00
N ASP A 139 -2.95 5.34 24.45
CA ASP A 139 -2.07 6.15 25.31
C ASP A 139 -1.23 7.18 24.53
N GLY A 140 -1.44 7.30 23.22
CA GLY A 140 -0.70 8.20 22.33
C GLY A 140 0.67 7.68 21.91
N THR A 141 1.08 6.49 22.35
CA THR A 141 2.32 5.86 21.89
C THR A 141 2.20 5.34 20.47
N ILE A 142 3.30 5.39 19.73
CA ILE A 142 3.40 4.84 18.37
C ILE A 142 4.55 3.84 18.38
N ALA A 143 4.28 2.63 17.94
CA ALA A 143 5.25 1.55 17.86
C ALA A 143 5.42 1.10 16.41
N ARG A 144 6.66 0.77 16.02
CA ARG A 144 6.96 0.15 14.73
C ARG A 144 7.14 -1.35 14.91
N GLN A 145 6.29 -2.13 14.25
CA GLN A 145 6.45 -3.58 14.16
C GLN A 145 7.17 -3.95 12.87
N ARG A 146 8.32 -4.61 13.00
CA ARG A 146 9.09 -5.15 11.86
C ARG A 146 8.84 -6.65 11.80
N ARG A 147 8.55 -7.19 10.60
CA ARG A 147 8.11 -8.58 10.39
C ARG A 147 6.83 -8.89 11.18
N PRO A 148 5.63 -8.61 10.62
CA PRO A 148 4.41 -9.07 11.24
C PRO A 148 4.48 -10.60 11.36
N SER A 149 4.55 -11.10 12.60
CA SER A 149 4.18 -12.47 12.94
C SER A 149 2.70 -12.66 12.62
N THR A 150 2.23 -13.90 12.53
CA THR A 150 0.80 -14.21 12.61
C THR A 150 0.28 -13.83 14.00
N GLU A 151 0.17 -12.53 14.26
CA GLU A 151 -0.42 -11.96 15.44
C GLU A 151 -1.81 -11.47 15.06
N ARG A 152 -2.80 -11.89 15.84
CA ARG A 152 -4.09 -11.19 15.83
C ARG A 152 -3.83 -9.81 16.42
N LEU A 153 -3.78 -8.80 15.57
CA LEU A 153 -3.93 -7.42 16.00
C LEU A 153 -5.33 -7.32 16.61
N GLY A 154 -5.41 -7.31 17.94
CA GLY A 154 -6.67 -7.36 18.66
C GLY A 154 -7.65 -6.30 18.17
N ALA A 155 -8.90 -6.67 17.98
CA ALA A 155 -9.95 -5.74 17.62
C ALA A 155 -10.07 -4.65 18.70
N ARG A 156 -9.94 -3.38 18.30
CA ARG A 156 -10.31 -2.16 19.03
C ARG A 156 -10.05 -2.19 20.56
N CYS A 157 -8.91 -1.68 21.00
CA CYS A 157 -8.77 -1.19 22.37
C CYS A 157 -9.08 0.32 22.41
N GLY A 158 -10.31 0.68 22.82
CA GLY A 158 -10.66 2.05 23.22
C GLY A 158 -11.43 2.88 22.18
N ARG A 159 -12.57 3.44 22.61
CA ARG A 159 -13.25 4.56 21.94
C ARG A 159 -12.27 5.74 21.89
N TRP A 160 -11.88 6.16 20.69
CA TRP A 160 -11.28 7.47 20.54
C TRP A 160 -12.36 8.53 20.78
N PRO A 161 -12.08 9.60 21.55
CA PRO A 161 -13.00 10.72 21.61
C PRO A 161 -13.17 11.23 20.17
N ALA A 162 -14.43 11.37 19.75
CA ALA A 162 -14.74 12.04 18.49
C ALA A 162 -14.02 13.38 18.51
N LEU A 163 -13.07 13.58 17.60
CA LEU A 163 -12.48 14.89 17.38
C LEU A 163 -13.66 15.80 17.00
N ALA A 164 -13.90 16.79 17.86
CA ALA A 164 -14.93 17.80 17.64
C ALA A 164 -14.68 18.45 16.28
N ARG A 165 -15.78 18.65 15.54
CA ARG A 165 -15.83 19.25 14.20
C ARG A 165 -15.19 20.63 14.16
#